data_AF-A0A151RC50-F1
#
_entry.id   AF-A0A151RC50-F1
#
_cell.length_a   1.000
_cell.length_b   1.000
_cell.length_c   1.000
_cell.angle_alpha   90.00
_cell.angle_beta   90.00
_cell.angle_gamma   90.00
#
_symmetry.space_group_name_H-M   'P 1'
#
loop_
_entity.id
_entity.type
_entity.pdbx_description
1 polymer ?
#
loop_
_entity_poly.entity_id
_entity_poly.type
_entity_poly.pdbx_seq_one_letter_code
_entity_poly.pdbx_strand_id
1 'polypeptide(L)'
;MGNRINILPDDVLCHILSFVPTEEVVATSVLSKRWKPLWRSVPALDFTCWNYSSNDKARFRFVQSVSTFILSRDLNQPLKRFRIRCCSSVFDSAFFNAWLTTAAQSRVEHIDLCMDLKIIVLPSILLNCSTLVVLKLTCQEMSGFSSVHLPSLKILHLVVFLERTHLAAFLCGTPNLEDLVTKCVRFSHYETKGIFRRLPKLLRAVIVKDAVPLDVLYNVHFLRIEKMVM
;
A
#
# COMPACT_ATOMS: atom_id res chain seq x y z
N MET A 1 40.32 -0.43 14.61
CA MET A 1 39.48 0.77 14.85
C MET A 1 38.02 0.33 14.85
N GLY A 2 37.34 0.46 15.98
CA GLY A 2 35.95 0.00 16.13
C GLY A 2 35.00 0.87 15.31
N ASN A 3 34.19 0.24 14.46
CA ASN A 3 33.21 0.91 13.63
C ASN A 3 32.20 1.63 14.56
N ARG A 4 32.21 2.98 14.60
CA ARG A 4 31.42 3.79 15.56
C ARG A 4 29.92 3.48 15.52
N ILE A 5 29.43 2.98 14.39
CA ILE A 5 28.05 2.56 14.18
C ILE A 5 27.66 1.35 15.05
N ASN A 6 28.60 0.50 15.45
CA ASN A 6 28.34 -0.67 16.30
C ASN A 6 28.07 -0.30 17.78
N ILE A 7 28.17 0.98 18.16
CA ILE A 7 27.84 1.47 19.51
C ILE A 7 26.36 1.84 19.62
N LEU A 8 25.70 2.13 18.50
CA LEU A 8 24.29 2.49 18.48
C LEU A 8 23.42 1.32 18.94
N PRO A 9 22.33 1.56 19.70
CA PRO A 9 21.29 0.56 20.01
C PRO A 9 20.60 -0.04 18.77
N ASP A 10 20.05 -1.25 18.88
CA ASP A 10 19.44 -1.98 17.75
C ASP A 10 18.23 -1.26 17.15
N ASP A 11 17.42 -0.60 17.96
CA ASP A 11 16.27 0.21 17.55
C ASP A 11 16.71 1.42 16.70
N VAL A 12 17.80 2.08 17.09
CA VAL A 12 18.40 3.18 16.31
C VAL A 12 18.93 2.66 14.97
N LEU A 13 19.58 1.49 14.97
CA LEU A 13 20.04 0.86 13.73
C LEU A 13 18.86 0.50 12.82
N CYS A 14 17.80 -0.08 13.37
CA CYS A 14 16.57 -0.41 12.61
C CYS A 14 15.89 0.84 12.05
N HIS A 15 15.89 1.94 12.81
CA HIS A 15 15.39 3.22 12.33
C HIS A 15 16.22 3.76 11.17
N ILE A 16 17.54 3.74 11.25
CA ILE A 16 18.42 4.14 10.15
C ILE A 16 18.17 3.27 8.91
N LEU A 17 18.10 1.96 9.09
CA LEU A 17 17.84 0.99 8.01
C LEU A 17 16.46 1.19 7.37
N SER A 18 15.50 1.81 8.06
CA SER A 18 14.16 2.08 7.51
C SER A 18 14.14 3.13 6.38
N PHE A 19 15.24 3.84 6.17
CA PHE A 19 15.41 4.81 5.08
C PHE A 19 16.11 4.22 3.85
N VAL A 20 16.53 2.96 3.91
CA VAL A 20 17.33 2.28 2.90
C VAL A 20 16.46 1.25 2.17
N PRO A 21 16.67 0.99 0.87
CA PRO A 21 15.97 -0.09 0.16
C PRO A 21 16.18 -1.45 0.84
N THR A 22 15.15 -2.32 0.82
CA THR A 22 15.20 -3.58 1.58
C THR A 22 16.36 -4.49 1.18
N GLU A 23 16.71 -4.51 -0.11
CA GLU A 23 17.83 -5.33 -0.60
C GLU A 23 19.17 -4.92 0.04
N GLU A 24 19.39 -3.62 0.24
CA GLU A 24 20.58 -3.07 0.89
C GLU A 24 20.57 -3.31 2.40
N VAL A 25 19.39 -3.27 3.05
CA VAL A 25 19.24 -3.63 4.46
C VAL A 25 19.79 -5.03 4.72
N VAL A 26 19.55 -5.97 3.82
CA VAL A 26 20.03 -7.36 3.93
C VAL A 26 21.52 -7.46 3.69
N ALA A 27 22.04 -6.67 2.75
CA ALA A 27 23.48 -6.60 2.49
C ALA A 27 24.25 -6.20 3.75
N THR A 28 23.65 -5.40 4.65
CA THR A 28 24.28 -5.04 5.94
C THR A 28 24.50 -6.24 6.89
N SER A 29 23.84 -7.37 6.65
CA SER A 29 23.99 -8.59 7.47
C SER A 29 25.42 -9.15 7.49
N VAL A 30 26.25 -8.80 6.50
CA VAL A 30 27.66 -9.22 6.41
C VAL A 30 28.59 -8.38 7.29
N LEU A 31 28.13 -7.24 7.83
CA LEU A 31 28.97 -6.33 8.63
C LEU A 31 29.42 -6.97 9.94
N SER A 32 28.52 -7.67 10.64
CA SER A 32 28.85 -8.48 11.81
C SER A 32 27.68 -9.39 12.22
N LYS A 33 27.92 -10.32 13.16
CA LYS A 33 26.88 -11.19 13.73
C LYS A 33 25.68 -10.42 14.29
N ARG A 34 25.89 -9.19 14.78
CA ARG A 34 24.83 -8.33 15.35
C ARG A 34 23.87 -7.81 14.29
N TRP A 35 24.34 -7.57 13.06
CA TRP A 35 23.51 -7.01 11.99
C TRP A 35 22.61 -8.04 11.32
N LYS A 36 23.02 -9.31 11.32
CA LYS A 36 22.30 -10.42 10.71
C LYS A 36 20.81 -10.52 11.10
N PRO A 37 20.39 -10.34 12.37
CA PRO A 37 18.98 -10.38 12.73
C PRO A 37 18.21 -9.07 12.51
N LEU A 38 18.89 -7.92 12.37
CA LEU A 38 18.25 -6.58 12.45
C LEU A 38 17.19 -6.35 11.38
N TRP A 39 17.39 -6.87 10.17
CA TRP A 39 16.44 -6.71 9.06
C TRP A 39 15.02 -7.18 9.42
N ARG A 40 14.86 -8.13 10.34
CA ARG A 40 13.55 -8.65 10.80
C ARG A 40 12.77 -7.64 11.63
N SER A 41 13.45 -6.65 12.20
CA SER A 41 12.88 -5.62 13.09
C SER A 41 12.81 -4.26 12.41
N VAL A 42 13.30 -4.13 11.17
CA VAL A 42 13.22 -2.87 10.42
C VAL A 42 11.74 -2.54 10.14
N PRO A 43 11.29 -1.32 10.49
CA PRO A 43 9.88 -0.93 10.40
C PRO A 43 9.44 -0.54 8.99
N ALA A 44 10.29 -0.71 7.98
CA ALA A 44 9.98 -0.38 6.60
C ALA A 44 10.53 -1.45 5.66
N LEU A 45 9.70 -1.88 4.72
CA LEU A 45 10.09 -2.67 3.57
C LEU A 45 9.76 -1.88 2.31
N ASP A 46 10.77 -1.60 1.49
CA ASP A 46 10.66 -1.00 0.15
C ASP A 46 11.30 -1.92 -0.88
N PHE A 47 10.49 -2.38 -1.84
CA PHE A 47 10.91 -3.25 -2.93
C PHE A 47 10.62 -2.59 -4.28
N THR A 48 11.61 -2.57 -5.16
CA THR A 48 11.50 -1.99 -6.50
C THR A 48 12.06 -2.93 -7.56
N CYS A 49 11.29 -3.23 -8.61
CA CYS A 49 11.63 -4.28 -9.57
C CYS A 49 11.94 -3.76 -11.01
N TRP A 50 12.22 -2.46 -11.20
CA TRP A 50 12.22 -1.80 -12.52
C TRP A 50 13.10 -2.47 -13.60
N ASN A 51 14.09 -3.27 -13.22
CA ASN A 51 15.05 -3.92 -14.13
C ASN A 51 14.77 -5.42 -14.41
N TYR A 52 13.68 -6.01 -13.87
CA TYR A 52 13.43 -7.45 -13.97
C TYR A 52 12.36 -7.85 -15.01
N SER A 53 11.83 -6.89 -15.77
CA SER A 53 10.60 -7.05 -16.57
C SER A 53 10.66 -8.12 -17.67
N SER A 54 11.85 -8.54 -18.12
CA SER A 54 12.02 -9.53 -19.19
C SER A 54 12.54 -10.90 -18.73
N ASN A 55 12.83 -11.12 -17.44
CA ASN A 55 13.44 -12.38 -16.96
C ASN A 55 12.62 -13.03 -15.84
N ASP A 56 11.92 -14.11 -16.18
CA ASP A 56 11.07 -14.88 -15.24
C ASP A 56 11.81 -15.39 -14.01
N LYS A 57 13.08 -15.79 -14.13
CA LYS A 57 13.89 -16.19 -12.96
C LYS A 57 14.13 -15.03 -12.00
N ALA A 58 14.35 -13.83 -12.53
CA ALA A 58 14.59 -12.66 -11.69
C ALA A 58 13.30 -12.19 -11.01
N ARG A 59 12.17 -12.28 -11.71
CA ARG A 59 10.83 -12.05 -11.14
C ARG A 59 10.50 -13.03 -10.02
N PHE A 60 10.76 -14.33 -10.23
CA PHE A 60 10.57 -15.35 -9.20
C PHE A 60 11.43 -15.05 -7.97
N ARG A 61 12.71 -14.70 -8.16
CA ARG A 61 13.59 -14.29 -7.05
C ARG A 61 13.09 -13.05 -6.32
N PHE A 62 12.50 -12.10 -7.03
CA PHE A 62 11.88 -10.92 -6.42
C PHE A 62 10.70 -11.32 -5.53
N VAL A 63 9.74 -12.10 -6.07
CA VAL A 63 8.60 -12.63 -5.28
C VAL A 63 9.08 -13.38 -4.05
N GLN A 64 10.04 -14.30 -4.24
CA GLN A 64 10.61 -15.08 -3.16
C GLN A 64 11.26 -14.20 -2.11
N SER A 65 12.01 -13.17 -2.53
CA SER A 65 12.61 -12.20 -1.61
C SER A 65 11.53 -11.48 -0.81
N VAL A 66 10.54 -10.86 -1.47
CA VAL A 66 9.43 -10.18 -0.79
C VAL A 66 8.75 -11.10 0.22
N SER A 67 8.39 -12.32 -0.19
CA SER A 67 7.81 -13.34 0.68
C SER A 67 8.70 -13.67 1.87
N THR A 68 9.99 -13.94 1.65
CA THR A 68 10.93 -14.24 2.73
C THR A 68 11.01 -13.08 3.71
N PHE A 69 11.10 -11.83 3.23
CA PHE A 69 11.18 -10.66 4.08
C PHE A 69 9.92 -10.46 4.90
N ILE A 70 8.76 -10.37 4.28
CA ILE A 70 7.52 -10.06 4.98
C ILE A 70 7.10 -11.18 5.93
N LEU A 71 7.26 -12.45 5.53
CA LEU A 71 6.79 -13.60 6.30
C LEU A 71 7.76 -14.02 7.41
N SER A 72 9.03 -13.61 7.35
CA SER A 72 10.04 -13.98 8.37
C SER A 72 10.36 -12.86 9.37
N ARG A 73 9.62 -11.75 9.34
CA ARG A 73 9.81 -10.66 10.31
C ARG A 73 9.37 -11.08 11.71
N ASP A 74 9.82 -10.34 12.70
CA ASP A 74 9.25 -10.39 14.04
C ASP A 74 7.89 -9.66 14.04
N LEU A 75 6.80 -10.40 14.21
CA LEU A 75 5.43 -9.84 14.24
C LEU A 75 5.19 -8.92 15.44
N ASN A 76 6.03 -9.00 16.48
CA ASN A 76 5.96 -8.07 17.61
C ASN A 76 6.49 -6.68 17.23
N GLN A 77 7.31 -6.58 16.17
CA GLN A 77 7.84 -5.31 15.67
C GLN A 77 6.91 -4.69 14.62
N PRO A 78 6.55 -3.41 14.78
CA PRO A 78 5.64 -2.74 13.86
C PRO A 78 6.24 -2.62 12.45
N LEU A 79 5.44 -2.87 11.43
CA LEU A 79 5.79 -2.58 10.03
C LEU A 79 5.18 -1.25 9.63
N LYS A 80 5.80 -0.13 9.96
CA LYS A 80 5.25 1.20 9.61
C LYS A 80 5.00 1.38 8.11
N ARG A 81 5.88 0.85 7.25
CA ARG A 81 5.77 1.01 5.79
C ARG A 81 5.98 -0.30 5.04
N PHE A 82 5.07 -0.60 4.12
CA PHE A 82 5.19 -1.68 3.16
C PHE A 82 4.99 -1.13 1.74
N ARG A 83 6.05 -1.16 0.93
CA ARG A 83 6.03 -0.62 -0.42
C ARG A 83 6.58 -1.61 -1.43
N ILE A 84 5.85 -1.77 -2.52
CA ILE A 84 6.23 -2.58 -3.67
C ILE A 84 5.98 -1.78 -4.93
N ARG A 85 7.02 -1.60 -5.76
CA ARG A 85 6.90 -1.05 -7.11
C ARG A 85 7.41 -2.07 -8.12
N CYS A 86 6.50 -2.67 -8.88
CA CYS A 86 6.87 -3.68 -9.84
C CYS A 86 5.95 -3.76 -11.07
N CYS A 87 6.49 -3.47 -12.26
CA CYS A 87 5.76 -3.48 -13.54
C CYS A 87 5.58 -4.89 -14.11
N SER A 88 5.14 -5.85 -13.31
CA SER A 88 5.13 -7.27 -13.67
C SER A 88 3.77 -7.92 -13.42
N SER A 89 3.24 -8.66 -14.40
CA SER A 89 1.86 -9.16 -14.39
C SER A 89 1.67 -10.63 -13.99
N VAL A 90 2.73 -11.33 -13.58
CA VAL A 90 2.71 -12.81 -13.32
C VAL A 90 2.76 -13.09 -11.82
N PHE A 91 1.99 -12.31 -11.09
CA PHE A 91 1.94 -12.38 -9.65
C PHE A 91 0.69 -13.15 -9.23
N ASP A 92 0.89 -14.27 -8.51
CA ASP A 92 -0.21 -15.03 -7.94
C ASP A 92 -0.85 -14.24 -6.78
N SER A 93 -2.16 -14.02 -6.87
CA SER A 93 -2.96 -13.28 -5.90
C SER A 93 -2.87 -13.86 -4.48
N ALA A 94 -2.58 -15.16 -4.34
CA ALA A 94 -2.40 -15.81 -3.05
C ALA A 94 -1.18 -15.26 -2.28
N PHE A 95 -0.04 -15.05 -2.95
CA PHE A 95 1.15 -14.45 -2.31
C PHE A 95 0.85 -13.02 -1.86
N PHE A 96 0.17 -12.24 -2.69
CA PHE A 96 -0.20 -10.86 -2.35
C PHE A 96 -1.11 -10.79 -1.14
N ASN A 97 -2.11 -11.65 -1.10
CA ASN A 97 -3.01 -11.73 0.04
C ASN A 97 -2.25 -12.06 1.33
N ALA A 98 -1.32 -13.02 1.27
CA ALA A 98 -0.46 -13.36 2.40
C ALA A 98 0.38 -12.15 2.85
N TRP A 99 1.03 -11.44 1.91
CA TRP A 99 1.86 -10.26 2.23
C TRP A 99 1.06 -9.15 2.90
N LEU A 100 -0.12 -8.82 2.36
CA LEU A 100 -0.99 -7.78 2.90
C LEU A 100 -1.60 -8.17 4.24
N THR A 101 -1.94 -9.44 4.42
CA THR A 101 -2.40 -9.99 5.70
C THR A 101 -1.32 -9.85 6.76
N THR A 102 -0.08 -10.26 6.45
CA THR A 102 1.05 -10.13 7.38
C THR A 102 1.39 -8.66 7.68
N ALA A 103 1.32 -7.77 6.69
CA ALA A 103 1.51 -6.34 6.89
C ALA A 103 0.45 -5.77 7.85
N ALA A 104 -0.82 -6.11 7.64
CA ALA A 104 -1.91 -5.68 8.52
C ALA A 104 -1.75 -6.21 9.96
N GLN A 105 -1.38 -7.49 10.13
CA GLN A 105 -1.06 -8.07 11.45
C GLN A 105 0.10 -7.35 12.14
N SER A 106 1.04 -6.84 11.34
CA SER A 106 2.20 -6.07 11.81
C SER A 106 1.89 -4.59 12.08
N ARG A 107 0.62 -4.20 12.19
CA ARG A 107 0.18 -2.81 12.51
C ARG A 107 0.70 -1.80 11.49
N VAL A 108 0.55 -2.11 10.19
CA VAL A 108 1.03 -1.25 9.12
C VAL A 108 0.34 0.11 9.09
N GLU A 109 1.12 1.15 8.83
CA GLU A 109 0.65 2.53 8.73
C GLU A 109 0.60 3.01 7.27
N HIS A 110 1.48 2.50 6.41
CA HIS A 110 1.61 2.94 5.02
C HIS A 110 1.77 1.74 4.08
N ILE A 111 0.81 1.58 3.17
CA ILE A 111 0.88 0.66 2.05
C ILE A 111 0.98 1.47 0.74
N ASP A 112 2.02 1.21 -0.06
CA ASP A 112 2.21 1.77 -1.40
C ASP A 112 2.52 0.65 -2.39
N LEU A 113 1.51 0.22 -3.14
CA LEU A 113 1.61 -0.84 -4.13
C LEU A 113 1.43 -0.25 -5.53
N CYS A 114 2.47 -0.34 -6.34
CA CYS A 114 2.41 0.00 -7.75
C CYS A 114 2.77 -1.24 -8.56
N MET A 115 1.77 -1.91 -9.12
CA MET A 115 1.96 -3.20 -9.76
C MET A 115 1.08 -3.40 -10.98
N ASP A 116 1.55 -4.18 -11.95
CA ASP A 116 0.77 -4.53 -13.14
C ASP A 116 -0.12 -5.77 -12.91
N LEU A 117 -0.85 -5.79 -11.78
CA LEU A 117 -1.77 -6.89 -11.45
C LEU A 117 -3.06 -6.75 -12.24
N LYS A 118 -3.52 -7.86 -12.84
CA LYS A 118 -4.84 -7.92 -13.50
C LYS A 118 -5.96 -7.59 -12.53
N ILE A 119 -6.04 -8.31 -11.41
CA ILE A 119 -7.05 -8.12 -10.38
C ILE A 119 -6.37 -8.20 -9.02
N ILE A 120 -6.68 -7.27 -8.12
CA ILE A 120 -6.30 -7.33 -6.71
C ILE A 120 -7.55 -7.52 -5.83
N VAL A 121 -7.45 -8.45 -4.89
CA VAL A 121 -8.44 -8.64 -3.82
C VAL A 121 -7.75 -8.32 -2.51
N LEU A 122 -8.18 -7.24 -1.86
CA LEU A 122 -7.61 -6.83 -0.58
C LEU A 122 -8.16 -7.72 0.54
N PRO A 123 -7.31 -8.24 1.45
CA PRO A 123 -7.79 -9.06 2.55
C PRO A 123 -8.61 -8.22 3.54
N SER A 124 -9.63 -8.84 4.14
CA SER A 124 -10.56 -8.18 5.06
C SER A 124 -9.84 -7.54 6.26
N ILE A 125 -8.78 -8.17 6.77
CA ILE A 125 -7.96 -7.62 7.85
C ILE A 125 -7.33 -6.28 7.47
N LEU A 126 -6.92 -6.11 6.20
CA LEU A 126 -6.38 -4.86 5.73
C LEU A 126 -7.49 -3.81 5.59
N LEU A 127 -8.66 -4.19 5.07
CA LEU A 127 -9.82 -3.30 4.91
C LEU A 127 -10.41 -2.83 6.25
N ASN A 128 -10.07 -3.48 7.37
CA ASN A 128 -10.48 -3.14 8.73
C ASN A 128 -9.29 -2.66 9.59
N CYS A 129 -8.17 -2.29 8.96
CA CYS A 129 -6.94 -1.96 9.66
C CYS A 129 -7.02 -0.56 10.28
N SER A 130 -7.09 -0.48 11.61
CA SER A 130 -7.17 0.78 12.36
C SER A 130 -5.85 1.56 12.42
N THR A 131 -4.72 0.94 12.07
CA THR A 131 -3.41 1.61 12.03
C THR A 131 -3.07 2.19 10.66
N LEU A 132 -3.78 1.80 9.60
CA LEU A 132 -3.48 2.22 8.25
C LEU A 132 -3.81 3.72 8.06
N VAL A 133 -2.79 4.51 7.74
CA VAL A 133 -2.86 5.96 7.52
C VAL A 133 -2.78 6.30 6.03
N VAL A 134 -1.99 5.55 5.27
CA VAL A 134 -1.77 5.77 3.84
C VAL A 134 -2.01 4.49 3.07
N LEU A 135 -2.91 4.54 2.08
CA LEU A 135 -3.15 3.47 1.13
C LEU A 135 -3.00 4.03 -0.28
N LYS A 136 -1.99 3.54 -0.99
CA LYS A 136 -1.76 3.84 -2.41
C LYS A 136 -1.75 2.54 -3.19
N LEU A 137 -2.64 2.42 -4.17
CA LEU A 137 -2.80 1.25 -5.01
C LEU A 137 -2.80 1.68 -6.47
N THR A 138 -1.94 1.03 -7.26
CA THR A 138 -1.95 1.09 -8.72
C THR A 138 -1.94 -0.34 -9.23
N CYS A 139 -3.00 -0.72 -9.95
CA CYS A 139 -3.20 -2.03 -10.59
C CYS A 139 -4.27 -1.89 -11.68
N GLN A 140 -4.54 -2.97 -12.41
CA GLN A 140 -5.55 -2.94 -13.45
C GLN A 140 -6.95 -2.90 -12.83
N GLU A 141 -7.37 -3.90 -12.06
CA GLU A 141 -8.72 -3.97 -11.46
C GLU A 141 -8.68 -4.34 -9.98
N MET A 142 -9.69 -3.91 -9.21
CA MET A 142 -9.86 -4.28 -7.81
C MET A 142 -11.31 -4.67 -7.51
N SER A 143 -11.50 -5.80 -6.82
CA SER A 143 -12.82 -6.36 -6.52
C SER A 143 -12.83 -7.22 -5.25
N GLY A 144 -14.00 -7.77 -4.89
CA GLY A 144 -14.11 -8.82 -3.88
C GLY A 144 -14.29 -8.33 -2.44
N PHE A 145 -14.87 -7.14 -2.22
CA PHE A 145 -15.15 -6.63 -0.87
C PHE A 145 -16.47 -5.85 -0.81
N SER A 146 -17.11 -5.87 0.36
CA SER A 146 -18.40 -5.20 0.57
C SER A 146 -18.37 -4.11 1.65
N SER A 147 -17.36 -4.12 2.53
CA SER A 147 -17.24 -3.18 3.64
C SER A 147 -15.78 -2.78 3.85
N VAL A 148 -15.59 -1.51 4.22
CA VAL A 148 -14.29 -0.91 4.54
C VAL A 148 -14.43 -0.15 5.85
N HIS A 149 -13.48 -0.32 6.76
CA HIS A 149 -13.42 0.40 8.02
C HIS A 149 -11.96 0.76 8.34
N LEU A 150 -11.55 1.94 7.89
CA LEU A 150 -10.17 2.44 8.00
C LEU A 150 -10.18 3.77 8.76
N PRO A 151 -10.42 3.76 10.08
CA PRO A 151 -10.67 4.97 10.86
C PRO A 151 -9.48 5.93 10.89
N SER A 152 -8.25 5.46 10.70
CA SER A 152 -7.04 6.29 10.73
C SER A 152 -6.57 6.75 9.34
N LEU A 153 -7.24 6.32 8.26
CA LEU A 153 -6.78 6.61 6.91
C LEU A 153 -6.94 8.09 6.59
N LYS A 154 -5.83 8.70 6.17
CA LYS A 154 -5.73 10.10 5.76
C LYS A 154 -5.47 10.26 4.27
N ILE A 155 -4.76 9.31 3.66
CA ILE A 155 -4.38 9.37 2.25
C ILE A 155 -4.87 8.12 1.54
N LEU A 156 -5.72 8.30 0.54
CA LEU A 156 -6.24 7.24 -0.31
C LEU A 156 -5.96 7.57 -1.77
N HIS A 157 -5.02 6.86 -2.38
CA HIS A 157 -4.73 6.99 -3.81
C HIS A 157 -5.05 5.68 -4.51
N LEU A 158 -6.00 5.72 -5.44
CA LEU A 158 -6.47 4.60 -6.22
C LEU A 158 -6.29 4.91 -7.70
N VAL A 159 -5.39 4.18 -8.36
CA VAL A 159 -5.20 4.20 -9.82
C VAL A 159 -5.53 2.79 -10.31
N VAL A 160 -6.81 2.46 -10.28
CA VAL A 160 -7.34 1.10 -10.49
C VAL A 160 -8.74 1.19 -11.10
N PHE A 161 -9.12 0.22 -11.94
CA PHE A 161 -10.52 0.02 -12.31
C PHE A 161 -11.30 -0.50 -11.10
N LEU A 162 -12.32 0.27 -10.71
CA LEU A 162 -13.14 0.01 -9.53
C LEU A 162 -14.59 0.40 -9.83
N GLU A 163 -15.54 -0.43 -9.39
CA GLU A 163 -16.96 -0.07 -9.46
C GLU A 163 -17.28 1.06 -8.47
N ARG A 164 -18.30 1.87 -8.80
CA ARG A 164 -18.72 3.00 -7.96
C ARG A 164 -19.13 2.59 -6.53
N THR A 165 -19.74 1.42 -6.38
CA THR A 165 -20.15 0.84 -5.07
C THR A 165 -18.95 0.58 -4.17
N HIS A 166 -17.90 -0.02 -4.72
CA HIS A 166 -16.65 -0.28 -4.03
C HIS A 166 -15.92 1.02 -3.66
N LEU A 167 -15.91 2.02 -4.54
CA LEU A 167 -15.38 3.35 -4.23
C LEU A 167 -16.17 4.00 -3.09
N ALA A 168 -17.51 3.92 -3.13
CA ALA A 168 -18.37 4.45 -2.07
C ALA A 168 -18.10 3.77 -0.72
N ALA A 169 -17.86 2.45 -0.71
CA ALA A 169 -17.47 1.72 0.48
C ALA A 169 -16.17 2.26 1.10
N PHE A 170 -15.14 2.51 0.28
CA PHE A 170 -13.90 3.16 0.74
C PHE A 170 -14.16 4.53 1.37
N LEU A 171 -14.89 5.40 0.67
CA LEU A 171 -15.13 6.77 1.15
C LEU A 171 -16.01 6.79 2.41
N CYS A 172 -17.00 5.91 2.54
CA CYS A 172 -17.78 5.79 3.77
C CYS A 172 -16.98 5.21 4.94
N GLY A 173 -16.02 4.32 4.64
CA GLY A 173 -15.15 3.67 5.62
C GLY A 173 -13.98 4.51 6.13
N THR A 174 -13.77 5.72 5.60
CA THR A 174 -12.58 6.54 5.83
C THR A 174 -12.94 7.94 6.37
N PRO A 175 -13.45 8.03 7.61
CA PRO A 175 -13.99 9.28 8.17
C PRO A 175 -12.94 10.41 8.33
N ASN A 176 -11.66 10.06 8.33
CA ASN A 176 -10.55 11.00 8.53
C ASN A 176 -9.74 11.29 7.26
N LEU A 177 -10.31 11.02 6.09
CA LEU A 177 -9.62 11.20 4.82
C LEU A 177 -9.30 12.69 4.55
N GLU A 178 -8.02 12.98 4.30
CA GLU A 178 -7.47 14.32 4.04
C GLU A 178 -7.05 14.49 2.57
N ASP A 179 -6.66 13.41 1.89
CA ASP A 179 -6.15 13.41 0.52
C ASP A 179 -6.69 12.23 -0.29
N LEU A 180 -7.48 12.54 -1.32
CA LEU A 180 -8.10 11.57 -2.22
C LEU A 180 -7.54 11.71 -3.63
N VAL A 181 -7.05 10.61 -4.19
CA VAL A 181 -6.76 10.50 -5.62
C VAL A 181 -7.50 9.29 -6.17
N THR A 182 -8.34 9.49 -7.19
CA THR A 182 -8.96 8.41 -7.97
C THR A 182 -8.67 8.62 -9.44
N LYS A 183 -8.10 7.60 -10.08
CA LYS A 183 -7.86 7.54 -11.52
C LYS A 183 -8.41 6.22 -12.04
N CYS A 184 -9.06 6.27 -13.21
CA CYS A 184 -9.62 5.10 -13.91
C CYS A 184 -10.85 4.43 -13.26
N VAL A 185 -11.83 5.19 -12.74
CA VAL A 185 -13.11 4.63 -12.28
C VAL A 185 -14.04 4.40 -13.49
N ARG A 186 -14.46 3.15 -13.73
CA ARG A 186 -15.45 2.79 -14.77
C ARG A 186 -16.83 2.66 -14.12
N PHE A 187 -17.86 3.13 -14.81
CA PHE A 187 -19.24 2.91 -14.41
C PHE A 187 -19.88 1.89 -15.36
N SER A 188 -20.43 0.80 -14.85
CA SER A 188 -21.35 -0.02 -15.64
C SER A 188 -22.63 0.76 -15.96
N HIS A 189 -23.24 0.53 -17.12
CA HIS A 189 -24.49 1.19 -17.51
C HIS A 189 -25.68 0.87 -16.59
N TYR A 190 -25.54 -0.12 -15.71
CA TYR A 190 -26.54 -0.60 -14.77
C TYR A 190 -26.18 -0.32 -13.32
N GLU A 191 -25.15 0.50 -13.07
CA GLU A 191 -24.60 0.68 -11.74
C GLU A 191 -25.61 1.31 -10.79
N THR A 192 -25.78 0.67 -9.64
CA THR A 192 -26.42 1.28 -8.49
C THR A 192 -25.61 2.51 -8.09
N LYS A 193 -26.29 3.63 -7.81
CA LYS A 193 -25.64 4.80 -7.24
C LYS A 193 -25.06 4.38 -5.89
N GLY A 194 -23.73 4.25 -5.79
CA GLY A 194 -23.05 4.08 -4.52
C GLY A 194 -23.53 5.11 -3.51
N ILE A 195 -23.70 4.72 -2.25
CA ILE A 195 -24.11 5.64 -1.20
C ILE A 195 -22.86 6.38 -0.74
N PHE A 196 -22.78 7.67 -1.05
CA PHE A 196 -21.68 8.52 -0.59
C PHE A 196 -22.10 9.35 0.62
N ARG A 197 -21.12 9.64 1.48
CA ARG A 197 -21.25 10.55 2.63
C ARG A 197 -20.22 11.65 2.49
N ARG A 198 -20.52 12.83 3.05
CA ARG A 198 -19.56 13.95 3.07
C ARG A 198 -18.24 13.52 3.71
N LEU A 199 -17.15 14.03 3.14
CA LEU A 199 -15.79 13.84 3.66
C LEU A 199 -15.36 15.14 4.37
N PRO A 200 -15.64 15.29 5.67
CA PRO A 200 -15.52 16.59 6.35
C PRO A 200 -14.07 17.07 6.54
N LYS A 201 -13.10 16.16 6.43
CA LYS A 201 -11.67 16.45 6.60
C LYS A 201 -10.89 16.53 5.29
N LEU A 202 -11.57 16.40 4.15
CA LEU A 202 -10.92 16.32 2.86
C LEU A 202 -10.31 17.67 2.47
N LEU A 203 -8.99 17.71 2.30
CA LEU A 203 -8.24 18.92 1.94
C LEU A 203 -7.87 18.92 0.46
N ARG A 204 -7.53 17.74 -0.09
CA ARG A 204 -7.11 17.57 -1.49
C ARG A 204 -7.91 16.46 -2.17
N ALA A 205 -8.38 16.73 -3.38
CA ALA A 205 -9.03 15.74 -4.24
C ALA A 205 -8.56 15.85 -5.69
N VAL A 206 -8.13 14.72 -6.25
CA VAL A 206 -7.95 14.53 -7.70
C VAL A 206 -8.83 13.37 -8.12
N ILE A 207 -9.91 13.64 -8.85
CA ILE A 207 -10.89 12.61 -9.19
C ILE A 207 -11.18 12.56 -10.69
N VAL A 208 -11.55 11.39 -11.19
CA VAL A 208 -12.16 11.27 -12.52
C VAL A 208 -13.55 11.90 -12.49
N LYS A 209 -13.91 12.59 -13.57
CA LYS A 209 -15.26 13.15 -13.75
C LYS A 209 -16.33 12.09 -13.45
N ASP A 210 -17.37 12.51 -12.73
CA ASP A 210 -18.53 11.71 -12.34
C ASP A 210 -18.27 10.56 -11.36
N ALA A 211 -17.02 10.29 -10.94
CA ALA A 211 -16.67 9.23 -9.98
C ALA A 211 -17.20 9.46 -8.58
N VAL A 212 -17.14 10.70 -8.11
CA VAL A 212 -17.59 11.10 -6.79
C VAL A 212 -18.52 12.31 -6.96
N PRO A 213 -19.75 12.28 -6.42
CA PRO A 213 -20.63 13.43 -6.41
C PRO A 213 -19.97 14.64 -5.73
N LEU A 214 -20.14 15.85 -6.28
CA LEU A 214 -19.42 17.04 -5.78
C LEU A 214 -19.85 17.45 -4.36
N ASP A 215 -21.08 17.12 -3.95
CA ASP A 215 -21.60 17.38 -2.59
C ASP A 215 -20.90 16.54 -1.50
N VAL A 216 -20.19 15.48 -1.89
CA VAL A 216 -19.33 14.67 -1.02
C VAL A 216 -18.02 15.40 -0.70
N LEU A 217 -17.53 16.20 -1.65
CA LEU A 217 -16.28 16.94 -1.60
C LEU A 217 -16.49 18.27 -0.86
N TYR A 218 -16.54 18.20 0.47
CA TYR A 218 -16.84 19.33 1.34
C TYR A 218 -15.55 20.07 1.76
N ASN A 219 -15.52 21.41 1.61
CA ASN A 219 -14.41 22.29 2.03
C ASN A 219 -13.02 21.91 1.48
N VAL A 220 -12.96 21.35 0.28
CA VAL A 220 -11.70 20.95 -0.34
C VAL A 220 -10.89 22.17 -0.77
N HIS A 221 -9.64 22.28 -0.31
CA HIS A 221 -8.73 23.38 -0.66
C HIS A 221 -8.17 23.26 -2.08
N PHE A 222 -8.00 22.03 -2.57
CA PHE A 222 -7.54 21.74 -3.91
C PHE A 222 -8.39 20.64 -4.55
N LEU A 223 -9.08 21.00 -5.64
CA LEU A 223 -9.88 20.06 -6.43
C LEU A 223 -9.40 20.07 -7.88
N ARG A 224 -9.01 18.90 -8.39
CA ARG A 224 -8.77 18.66 -9.81
C ARG A 224 -9.70 17.56 -10.32
N ILE A 225 -10.45 17.87 -11.37
CA ILE A 225 -11.31 16.89 -12.04
C ILE A 225 -10.64 16.52 -13.36
N GLU A 226 -10.30 15.25 -13.51
CA GLU A 226 -9.69 14.70 -14.72
C GLU A 226 -10.76 14.10 -15.63
N LYS A 227 -10.61 14.29 -16.95
CA LYS A 227 -11.42 13.54 -17.92
C LYS A 227 -10.93 12.09 -17.93
N MET A 228 -11.87 11.16 -18.11
CA MET A 228 -11.52 9.77 -18.32
C MET A 228 -10.70 9.66 -19.62
N VAL A 229 -9.44 9.24 -19.51
CA VAL A 229 -8.62 8.90 -20.68
C VAL A 229 -8.95 7.45 -21.00
N MET A 230 -9.58 7.23 -22.16
CA MET A 230 -9.91 5.89 -22.67
C MET A 230 -8.66 5.19 -23.19
#